data_AF-A0A1V4YPQ8-F1
#
_entry.id   AF-A0A1V4YPQ8-F1
#
_cell.length_a   1.000
_cell.length_b   1.000
_cell.length_c   1.000
_cell.angle_alpha   90.00
_cell.angle_beta   90.00
_cell.angle_gamma   90.00
#
_symmetry.space_group_name_H-M   'P 1'
#
loop_
_entity.id
_entity.type
_entity.pdbx_description
1 polymer ?
#
loop_
_entity_poly.entity_id
_entity_poly.type
_entity_poly.pdbx_seq_one_letter_code
_entity_poly.pdbx_strand_id
1 'polypeptide(L)' 'MILRDNTEWMYLVDIGKNVLLGTNEQKIIEFVNDILDDNTILENMRKIKPPVRTGASEAIFNILKDD' A
#
# COMPACT_ATOMS: atom_id res chain seq x y z
N MET A 1 -3.98 0.13 -5.07
CA MET A 1 -3.38 0.39 -6.40
C MET A 1 -2.95 1.85 -6.44
N ILE A 2 -1.85 2.17 -7.13
CA ILE A 2 -1.33 3.54 -7.24
C ILE A 2 -1.04 3.83 -8.72
N LEU A 3 -1.70 4.85 -9.27
CA LEU A 3 -1.52 5.33 -10.65
C LEU A 3 -0.39 6.37 -10.74
N ARG A 4 0.80 5.97 -10.32
CA ARG A 4 2.02 6.79 -10.32
C ARG A 4 3.23 5.90 -10.52
N ASP A 5 4.28 6.46 -11.10
CA ASP A 5 5.54 5.74 -11.34
C ASP A 5 6.41 5.66 -10.09
N ASN A 6 6.17 6.54 -9.09
CA ASN A 6 6.88 6.55 -7.82
C ASN A 6 5.94 6.82 -6.63
N THR A 7 6.44 6.50 -5.44
CA THR A 7 5.77 6.81 -4.17
C THR A 7 6.81 6.90 -3.05
N GLU A 8 6.56 7.74 -2.04
CA GLU A 8 7.35 7.77 -0.81
C GLU A 8 7.13 6.52 0.05
N TRP A 9 6.09 5.74 -0.27
CA TRP A 9 5.66 4.56 0.47
C TRP A 9 6.09 3.25 -0.20
N MET A 10 7.32 3.22 -0.75
CA MET A 10 7.85 2.04 -1.48
C MET A 10 7.77 0.76 -0.65
N TYR A 11 7.96 0.84 0.66
CA TYR A 11 7.85 -0.32 1.53
C TYR A 11 6.47 -1.00 1.47
N LEU A 12 5.39 -0.27 1.16
CA LEU A 12 4.06 -0.86 0.97
C LEU A 12 3.97 -1.61 -0.36
N VAL A 13 4.71 -1.18 -1.37
CA VAL A 13 4.85 -1.86 -2.66
C VAL A 13 5.67 -3.12 -2.48
N ASP A 14 6.80 -3.02 -1.78
CA ASP A 14 7.73 -4.13 -1.54
C ASP A 14 7.10 -5.29 -0.78
N ILE A 15 6.20 -5.01 0.19
CA ILE A 15 5.47 -6.05 0.92
C ILE A 15 4.24 -6.57 0.15
N GLY A 16 3.98 -6.09 -1.06
CA GLY A 16 2.82 -6.47 -1.88
C GLY A 16 1.49 -5.90 -1.39
N LYS A 17 1.49 -4.94 -0.46
CA LYS A 17 0.27 -4.27 0.02
C LYS A 17 -0.30 -3.34 -1.06
N ASN A 18 0.59 -2.70 -1.80
CA ASN A 18 0.29 -1.82 -2.93
C ASN A 18 0.98 -2.31 -4.19
N VAL A 19 0.48 -1.86 -5.34
CA VAL A 19 1.10 -2.08 -6.65
C VAL A 19 1.19 -0.73 -7.35
N LEU A 20 2.36 -0.41 -7.89
CA LEU A 20 2.59 0.73 -8.78
C LEU A 20 2.24 0.32 -10.21
N LEU A 21 1.14 0.86 -10.72
CA LEU A 21 0.73 0.62 -12.11
C LEU A 21 1.33 1.64 -13.07
N GLY A 22 1.84 2.75 -12.53
CA GLY A 22 2.36 3.85 -13.32
C GLY A 22 1.23 4.61 -14.01
N THR A 23 1.57 5.19 -15.17
CA THR A 23 0.65 5.96 -16.01
C THR A 23 0.36 5.28 -17.36
N ASN A 24 0.84 4.05 -17.56
CA ASN A 24 0.58 3.30 -18.79
C ASN A 24 -0.86 2.74 -18.77
N GLU A 25 -1.71 3.30 -19.61
CA GLU A 25 -3.14 2.96 -19.71
C GLU A 25 -3.38 1.47 -19.96
N GLN A 26 -2.66 0.87 -20.92
CA GLN A 26 -2.83 -0.53 -21.29
C GLN A 26 -2.54 -1.45 -20.09
N LYS A 27 -1.43 -1.21 -19.39
CA LYS A 27 -1.04 -1.97 -18.20
C LYS A 27 -2.05 -1.82 -17.06
N ILE A 28 -2.65 -0.64 -16.91
CA ILE A 28 -3.70 -0.40 -15.90
C ILE A 28 -4.93 -1.24 -16.23
N ILE A 29 -5.38 -1.23 -17.48
CA ILE A 29 -6.55 -2.00 -17.92
C ILE A 29 -6.33 -3.50 -17.76
N GLU A 30 -5.17 -4.00 -18.20
CA GLU A 30 -4.80 -5.42 -18.06
C GLU A 30 -4.84 -5.86 -16.60
N PHE A 31 -4.19 -5.11 -15.70
CA PHE A 31 -4.17 -5.45 -14.27
C PHE A 31 -5.56 -5.39 -13.62
N VAL A 32 -6.42 -4.45 -14.03
CA VAL A 32 -7.78 -4.36 -13.53
C VAL A 32 -8.60 -5.57 -13.99
N ASN A 33 -8.48 -5.97 -15.25
CA ASN A 33 -9.17 -7.15 -15.77
C ASN A 33 -8.70 -8.43 -15.05
N ASP A 34 -7.39 -8.59 -14.84
CA ASP A 34 -6.84 -9.74 -14.11
C ASP A 34 -7.43 -9.85 -12.69
N ILE A 35 -7.62 -8.71 -11.99
CA ILE A 35 -8.24 -8.69 -10.66
C ILE A 35 -9.75 -9.00 -10.70
N LEU A 36 -10.44 -8.53 -11.74
CA LEU A 36 -11.88 -8.79 -11.90
C LEU A 36 -12.14 -10.28 -12.21
N ASP A 37 -11.27 -10.90 -12.99
CA ASP A 37 -11.35 -12.31 -13.36
C ASP A 37 -10.89 -13.23 -12.22
N ASP A 38 -9.82 -12.87 -11.50
CA ASP A 38 -9.33 -13.59 -10.32
C ASP A 38 -9.08 -12.65 -9.13
N ASN A 39 -10.05 -12.60 -8.23
CA ASN A 39 -10.00 -11.79 -7.03
C ASN A 39 -8.96 -12.27 -5.98
N THR A 40 -8.28 -13.40 -6.20
CA THR A 40 -7.24 -13.92 -5.29
C THR A 40 -6.11 -12.92 -5.10
N ILE A 41 -5.73 -12.20 -6.15
CA ILE A 41 -4.70 -11.14 -6.09
C ILE A 41 -5.10 -10.08 -5.06
N LEU A 42 -6.33 -9.57 -5.16
CA LEU A 42 -6.83 -8.52 -4.27
C LEU A 42 -6.98 -9.01 -2.83
N GLU A 43 -7.44 -10.24 -2.62
CA GLU A 43 -7.55 -10.84 -1.30
C GLU A 43 -6.20 -11.02 -0.62
N ASN A 44 -5.17 -11.42 -1.37
CA ASN A 44 -3.81 -11.52 -0.86
C ASN A 44 -3.26 -10.15 -0.46
N MET A 45 -3.47 -9.11 -1.28
CA MET A 45 -3.10 -7.73 -0.95
C MET A 45 -3.82 -7.23 0.32
N ARG A 46 -5.10 -7.58 0.50
CA ARG A 46 -5.90 -7.20 1.68
C ARG A 46 -5.36 -7.82 2.97
N LYS A 47 -4.92 -9.08 2.93
CA LYS A 47 -4.42 -9.82 4.10
C LYS A 47 -3.06 -9.33 4.62
N ILE A 48 -2.25 -8.68 3.79
CA ILE A 48 -0.96 -8.13 4.21
C ILE A 48 -1.18 -7.01 5.23
N LYS A 49 -0.61 -7.15 6.42
CA LYS A 49 -0.65 -6.11 7.45
C LYS A 49 0.50 -5.12 7.20
N PRO A 50 0.22 -3.81 7.05
CA PRO A 50 1.28 -2.83 6.91
C PRO A 50 2.03 -2.70 8.24
N PRO A 51 3.35 -2.42 8.23
CA PRO A 51 4.18 -2.26 9.42
C PRO A 51 3.95 -0.91 10.13
N VAL A 52 2.71 -0.46 10.21
CA VAL A 52 2.35 0.78 10.90
C VAL A 52 2.20 0.47 12.38
N ARG A 53 3.05 1.08 13.21
CA ARG A 53 2.94 0.97 14.66
C ARG A 53 1.71 1.75 15.13
N THR A 54 0.90 1.11 15.97
CA THR A 54 -0.20 1.78 16.68
C THR A 54 0.35 2.60 17.85
N GLY A 55 -0.46 3.53 18.38
CA GLY A 55 -0.06 4.34 19.55
C GLY A 55 0.87 5.51 19.22
N ALA A 56 0.95 5.94 17.96
CA ALA A 56 1.80 7.06 17.55
C ALA A 56 1.50 8.34 18.35
N SER A 57 0.21 8.64 18.59
CA SER A 57 -0.20 9.80 19.38
C SER A 57 0.28 9.75 20.83
N GLU A 58 0.22 8.57 21.47
CA GLU A 58 0.71 8.38 22.84
C GLU A 58 2.24 8.50 22.90
N ALA A 59 2.94 7.92 21.93
CA ALA A 59 4.39 8.05 21.82
C ALA A 59 4.82 9.52 21.67
N ILE A 60 4.14 10.30 20.82
CA ILE A 60 4.41 11.73 20.65
C ILE A 60 4.13 12.49 21.95
N PHE A 61 2.98 12.23 22.60
CA PHE A 61 2.63 12.88 23.86
C PHE A 61 3.65 12.62 24.95
N ASN A 62 4.11 11.37 25.10
CA ASN A 62 5.11 11.01 26.10
C ASN A 62 6.44 11.74 25.86
N ILE A 63 6.90 11.83 24.60
CA ILE A 63 8.09 12.61 24.26
C ILE A 63 7.92 14.07 24.65
N LEU A 64 6.78 14.70 24.30
CA LEU A 64 6.53 16.11 24.61
C LEU A 64 6.33 16.40 26.10
N LYS A 65 5.94 15.39 26.89
CA LYS A 65 5.73 15.52 28.33
C LYS A 65 7.05 15.42 29.11
N ASP A 66 8.01 14.68 28.56
CA ASP A 66 9.33 14.43 29.17
C ASP A 66 10.38 15.51 28.81
N ASP A 67 10.04 16.45 27.92
CA ASP A 67 10.77 17.71 27.65
C ASP A 67 10.39 18.84 28.64
#